data_AF-B9LRH4-F1
#
_entry.id   AF-B9LRH4-F1
#
_cell.length_a   1.000
_cell.length_b   1.000
_cell.length_c   1.000
_cell.angle_alpha   90.00
_cell.angle_beta   90.00
_cell.angle_gamma   90.00
#
_symmetry.space_group_name_H-M   'P 1'
#
loop_
_entity.id
_entity.type
_entity.pdbx_description
1 polymer ?
#
loop_
_entity_poly.entity_id
_entity_poly.type
_entity_poly.pdbx_seq_one_letter_code
_entity_poly.pdbx_strand_id
1 'polypeptide(L)'
;MSRSSDERFLRGEGTESRAAVEPIAALVAVLAVGAALGLYVGALDDAAPDRERPTAEATLDRVEPAVTTGGVVDPERLRGVGEFRFGATVEIQADGETWTVRSGDEAPVAEAARGTDAVAVAERPVTVSVEPGRNIRGTLRAVVYR
;
A
#
# COMPACT_ATOMS: atom_id res chain seq x y z
N MET A 1 -87.95 -30.87 -5.25
CA MET A 1 -86.83 -31.83 -5.43
C MET A 1 -85.66 -31.04 -5.99
N SER A 2 -84.79 -30.44 -5.18
CA SER A 2 -83.73 -31.02 -4.32
C SER A 2 -82.51 -31.51 -5.10
N ARG A 3 -81.40 -30.78 -4.89
CA ARG A 3 -79.94 -31.06 -5.00
C ARG A 3 -79.28 -29.85 -5.67
N SER A 4 -78.62 -28.90 -4.98
CA SER A 4 -77.55 -28.98 -3.97
C SER A 4 -76.43 -29.93 -4.37
N SER A 5 -75.32 -29.31 -4.79
CA SER A 5 -73.92 -29.77 -4.85
C SER A 5 -73.17 -28.51 -5.32
N ASP A 6 -72.67 -27.60 -4.47
CA ASP A 6 -71.62 -27.78 -3.45
C ASP A 6 -70.43 -28.59 -3.97
N GLU A 7 -69.65 -27.96 -4.85
CA GLU A 7 -68.21 -28.22 -4.97
C GLU A 7 -67.46 -26.88 -5.01
N ARG A 8 -67.54 -26.16 -3.89
CA ARG A 8 -66.38 -25.42 -3.37
C ARG A 8 -65.31 -26.45 -2.98
N PHE A 9 -64.56 -26.94 -3.96
CA PHE A 9 -63.24 -27.56 -3.74
C PHE A 9 -62.23 -26.54 -4.29
N LEU A 10 -61.71 -25.60 -3.51
CA LEU A 10 -60.58 -25.81 -2.59
C LEU A 10 -59.53 -26.79 -3.15
N ARG A 11 -58.99 -26.55 -4.35
CA ARG A 11 -57.65 -27.01 -4.76
C ARG A 11 -57.20 -26.30 -6.06
N GLY A 12 -56.30 -25.34 -6.07
CA GLY A 12 -55.42 -24.87 -5.02
C GLY A 12 -55.13 -23.39 -5.13
N GLU A 13 -55.25 -22.72 -3.99
CA GLU A 13 -54.18 -21.84 -3.53
C GLU A 13 -52.85 -22.57 -3.77
N GLY A 14 -52.06 -22.08 -4.71
CA GLY A 14 -50.89 -22.83 -5.14
C GLY A 14 -50.14 -22.17 -6.27
N THR A 15 -49.44 -21.08 -5.94
CA THR A 15 -48.19 -20.67 -6.59
C THR A 15 -48.27 -19.70 -7.78
N GLU A 16 -49.09 -18.65 -7.70
CA GLU A 16 -48.75 -17.38 -8.37
C GLU A 16 -48.16 -16.38 -7.36
N SER A 17 -47.26 -16.88 -6.51
CA SER A 17 -46.41 -16.06 -5.62
C SER A 17 -44.97 -16.50 -5.82
N ARG A 18 -44.55 -16.56 -7.08
CA ARG A 18 -43.21 -16.97 -7.48
C ARG A 18 -42.84 -16.26 -8.79
N ALA A 19 -42.39 -15.01 -8.69
CA ALA A 19 -41.39 -14.38 -9.56
C ALA A 19 -41.32 -12.85 -9.44
N ALA A 20 -42.36 -12.17 -8.94
CA ALA A 20 -42.30 -10.74 -8.72
C ALA A 20 -41.84 -10.48 -7.28
N VAL A 21 -40.52 -10.50 -7.05
CA VAL A 21 -39.97 -9.73 -5.94
C VAL A 21 -40.53 -8.32 -6.13
N GLU A 22 -41.27 -7.79 -5.14
CA GLU A 22 -41.80 -6.42 -5.22
C GLU A 22 -40.64 -5.52 -5.66
N PRO A 23 -40.80 -4.66 -6.68
CA PRO A 23 -39.69 -3.90 -7.26
C PRO A 23 -38.82 -3.22 -6.20
N ILE A 24 -39.45 -2.80 -5.10
CA ILE A 24 -38.80 -2.24 -3.92
C ILE A 24 -37.87 -3.23 -3.24
N ALA A 25 -38.30 -4.47 -2.98
CA ALA A 25 -37.47 -5.50 -2.36
C ALA A 25 -36.24 -5.83 -3.21
N ALA A 26 -36.36 -5.82 -4.54
CA ALA A 26 -35.23 -6.01 -5.44
C ALA A 26 -34.23 -4.84 -5.33
N LEU A 27 -34.72 -3.60 -5.30
CA LEU A 27 -33.89 -2.41 -5.12
C LEU A 27 -33.17 -2.39 -3.76
N VAL A 28 -33.88 -2.78 -2.70
CA VAL A 28 -33.31 -2.90 -1.34
C VAL A 28 -32.21 -3.95 -1.33
N ALA A 29 -32.40 -5.09 -2.00
CA ALA A 29 -31.37 -6.12 -2.10
C ALA A 29 -30.12 -5.62 -2.83
N VAL A 30 -30.28 -4.92 -3.97
CA VAL A 30 -29.15 -4.33 -4.70
C VAL A 30 -28.42 -3.29 -3.87
N LEU A 31 -29.14 -2.42 -3.15
CA LEU A 31 -28.55 -1.44 -2.23
C LEU A 31 -27.75 -2.14 -1.13
N ALA A 32 -28.32 -3.16 -0.50
CA ALA A 32 -27.65 -3.91 0.57
C ALA A 32 -26.38 -4.61 0.07
N VAL A 33 -26.41 -5.23 -1.11
CA VAL A 33 -25.24 -5.85 -1.74
C VAL A 33 -24.20 -4.80 -2.12
N GLY A 34 -24.62 -3.68 -2.70
CA GLY A 34 -23.72 -2.57 -3.04
C GLY A 34 -23.06 -1.95 -1.81
N ALA A 35 -23.81 -1.77 -0.71
CA ALA A 35 -23.29 -1.30 0.56
C ALA A 35 -22.33 -2.32 1.19
N ALA A 36 -22.68 -3.61 1.19
CA ALA A 36 -21.81 -4.67 1.70
C ALA A 36 -20.51 -4.77 0.89
N LEU A 37 -20.57 -4.68 -0.44
CA LEU A 37 -19.39 -4.64 -1.30
C LEU A 37 -18.58 -3.37 -1.09
N GLY A 38 -19.23 -2.21 -0.93
CA GLY A 38 -18.57 -0.94 -0.64
C GLY A 38 -17.84 -0.96 0.71
N LEU A 39 -18.48 -1.50 1.75
CA LEU A 39 -17.88 -1.70 3.07
C LEU A 39 -16.76 -2.75 3.03
N TYR A 40 -16.94 -3.82 2.28
CA TYR A 40 -15.92 -4.85 2.09
C TYR A 40 -14.69 -4.28 1.40
N VAL A 41 -14.88 -3.53 0.31
CA VAL A 41 -13.80 -2.85 -0.41
C VAL A 41 -13.16 -1.79 0.49
N GLY A 42 -13.94 -0.97 1.21
CA GLY A 42 -13.40 0.03 2.13
C GLY A 42 -12.60 -0.57 3.28
N ALA A 43 -13.07 -1.69 3.87
CA ALA A 43 -12.31 -2.43 4.87
C ALA A 43 -11.06 -3.08 4.28
N LEU A 44 -11.11 -3.56 3.02
CA LEU A 44 -9.93 -4.06 2.32
C LEU A 44 -8.95 -2.95 1.96
N ASP A 45 -9.41 -1.74 1.69
CA ASP A 45 -8.58 -0.58 1.36
C ASP A 45 -7.89 -0.06 2.62
N ASP A 46 -8.63 0.03 3.74
CA ASP A 46 -8.11 0.38 5.07
C ASP A 46 -7.12 -0.68 5.62
N ALA A 47 -7.36 -1.97 5.32
CA ALA A 47 -6.49 -3.07 5.73
C ALA A 47 -5.39 -3.40 4.71
N ALA A 48 -5.46 -2.88 3.48
CA ALA A 48 -4.42 -3.08 2.49
C ALA A 48 -3.21 -2.21 2.89
N PRO A 49 -1.99 -2.79 2.95
CA PRO A 49 -0.79 -1.96 2.93
C PRO A 49 -0.84 -1.11 1.66
N ASP A 50 -0.60 0.20 1.79
CA ASP A 50 -0.64 1.16 0.67
C ASP A 50 -0.13 0.51 -0.61
N ARG A 51 -1.03 0.31 -1.58
CA ARG A 51 -0.67 -0.14 -2.93
C ARG A 51 -0.03 0.98 -3.75
N GLU A 52 0.51 1.99 -3.07
CA GLU A 52 1.39 2.98 -3.66
C GLU A 52 2.70 2.26 -3.94
N ARG A 53 2.84 1.91 -5.22
CA ARG A 53 4.08 1.56 -5.92
C ARG A 53 5.29 2.14 -5.15
N PRO A 54 6.27 1.33 -4.70
CA PRO A 54 7.28 1.76 -3.75
C PRO A 54 7.91 3.08 -4.21
N THR A 55 7.56 4.17 -3.54
CA THR A 55 8.09 5.50 -3.84
C THR A 55 9.44 5.65 -3.15
N ALA A 56 10.30 6.48 -3.73
CA ALA A 56 11.57 6.79 -3.10
C ALA A 56 11.35 7.50 -1.75
N GLU A 57 10.26 8.26 -1.62
CA GLU A 57 9.80 8.88 -0.37
C GLU A 57 9.47 7.85 0.71
N ALA A 58 8.65 6.84 0.40
CA ALA A 58 8.32 5.78 1.35
C ALA A 58 9.55 4.95 1.77
N THR A 59 10.54 4.84 0.87
CA THR A 59 11.84 4.24 1.18
C THR A 59 12.60 5.11 2.19
N LEU A 60 12.65 6.43 1.97
CA LEU A 60 13.25 7.37 2.92
C LEU A 60 12.55 7.36 4.27
N ASP A 61 11.21 7.34 4.31
CA ASP A 61 10.42 7.30 5.54
C ASP A 61 10.69 6.05 6.38
N ARG A 62 11.07 4.94 5.74
CA ARG A 62 11.49 3.71 6.44
C ARG A 62 12.96 3.75 6.88
N VAL A 63 13.85 4.29 6.05
CA VAL A 63 15.30 4.28 6.34
C VAL A 63 15.69 5.34 7.34
N GLU A 64 15.16 6.56 7.21
CA GLU A 64 15.52 7.70 8.03
C GLU A 64 15.40 7.39 9.54
N PRO A 65 14.30 6.79 10.05
CA PRO A 65 14.22 6.41 11.47
C PRO A 65 15.20 5.30 11.88
N ALA A 66 15.59 4.41 10.97
CA ALA A 66 16.52 3.30 11.26
C ALA A 66 17.97 3.79 11.37
N VAL A 67 18.34 4.80 10.58
CA VAL A 67 19.68 5.39 10.60
C VAL A 67 19.78 6.62 11.50
N THR A 68 18.67 7.17 11.98
CA THR A 68 18.66 8.35 12.85
C THR A 68 18.66 7.98 14.33
N THR A 69 19.57 8.58 15.10
CA THR A 69 19.58 8.54 16.56
C THR A 69 19.55 9.97 17.10
N GLY A 70 18.52 10.30 17.89
CA GLY A 70 18.42 11.63 18.52
C GLY A 70 18.37 12.80 17.53
N GLY A 71 17.86 12.58 16.31
CA GLY A 71 17.80 13.59 15.24
C GLY A 71 19.08 13.70 14.39
N VAL A 72 20.07 12.83 14.61
CA VAL A 72 21.30 12.76 13.82
C VAL A 72 21.37 11.42 13.11
N VAL A 73 21.61 11.46 11.79
CA VAL A 73 21.83 10.29 10.95
C VAL A 73 23.23 9.72 11.21
N ASP A 74 23.29 8.44 11.54
CA ASP A 74 24.49 7.64 11.74
C ASP A 74 24.71 6.74 10.50
N PRO A 75 25.73 7.04 9.66
CA PRO A 75 26.00 6.26 8.45
C PRO A 75 26.36 4.80 8.72
N GLU A 76 26.89 4.45 9.89
CA GLU A 76 27.26 3.05 10.18
C GLU A 76 26.04 2.14 10.27
N ARG A 77 24.91 2.70 10.71
CA ARG A 77 23.62 2.00 10.80
C ARG A 77 23.00 1.73 9.44
N LEU A 78 23.46 2.40 8.39
CA LEU A 78 22.99 2.17 7.02
C LEU A 78 23.20 0.70 6.59
N ARG A 79 24.24 0.02 7.12
CA ARG A 79 24.50 -1.40 6.88
C ARG A 79 23.48 -2.35 7.53
N GLY A 80 22.78 -1.88 8.58
CA GLY A 80 21.77 -2.65 9.29
C GLY A 80 20.36 -2.49 8.73
N VAL A 81 20.19 -1.63 7.73
CA VAL A 81 18.93 -1.46 7.01
C VAL A 81 18.70 -2.74 6.19
N GLY A 82 17.76 -3.57 6.65
CA GLY A 82 17.48 -4.88 6.07
C GLY A 82 17.07 -4.84 4.60
N GLU A 83 17.07 -6.01 3.97
CA GLU A 83 16.75 -6.17 2.54
C GLU A 83 15.34 -5.67 2.21
N PHE A 84 15.23 -4.71 1.29
CA PHE A 84 13.94 -4.34 0.69
C PHE A 84 13.48 -5.44 -0.27
N ARG A 85 12.16 -5.60 -0.40
CA ARG A 85 11.55 -6.55 -1.36
C ARG A 85 11.62 -6.09 -2.82
N PHE A 86 12.34 -5.01 -3.09
CA PHE A 86 12.45 -4.34 -4.39
C PHE A 86 13.86 -3.78 -4.55
N GLY A 87 14.30 -3.60 -5.80
CA GLY A 87 15.59 -2.98 -6.12
C GLY A 87 15.63 -1.52 -5.69
N ALA A 88 16.42 -1.20 -4.66
CA ALA A 88 16.61 0.16 -4.20
C ALA A 88 18.05 0.42 -3.76
N THR A 89 18.51 1.63 -4.04
CA THR A 89 19.80 2.15 -3.57
C THR A 89 19.52 3.35 -2.67
N VAL A 90 20.09 3.32 -1.46
CA VAL A 90 19.98 4.43 -0.51
C VAL A 90 21.38 4.96 -0.21
N GLU A 91 21.53 6.26 -0.28
CA GLU A 91 22.80 6.98 -0.19
C GLU A 91 22.70 8.08 0.87
N ILE A 92 23.73 8.18 1.71
CA ILE A 92 23.95 9.32 2.60
C ILE A 92 25.18 10.06 2.06
N GLN A 93 25.07 11.36 1.87
CA GLN A 93 26.16 12.22 1.42
C GLN A 93 26.41 13.33 2.44
N ALA A 94 27.63 13.42 2.95
CA ALA A 94 28.05 14.47 3.87
C ALA A 94 29.57 14.63 3.82
N ASP A 95 30.11 15.84 3.93
CA ASP A 95 31.57 16.14 3.90
C ASP A 95 32.34 15.68 2.65
N GLY A 96 31.65 15.39 1.55
CA GLY A 96 32.28 14.74 0.39
C GLY A 96 32.47 13.23 0.53
N GLU A 97 32.05 12.66 1.66
CA GLU A 97 31.90 11.23 1.87
C GLU A 97 30.52 10.77 1.41
N THR A 98 30.44 9.53 0.93
CA THR A 98 29.19 8.90 0.49
C THR A 98 29.11 7.49 1.05
N TRP A 99 28.04 7.20 1.78
CA TRP A 99 27.71 5.88 2.28
C TRP A 99 26.51 5.34 1.51
N THR A 100 26.65 4.15 0.94
CA THR A 100 25.60 3.56 0.09
C THR A 100 25.26 2.16 0.58
N VAL A 101 23.96 1.86 0.65
CA VAL A 101 23.45 0.50 0.78
C VAL A 101 22.56 0.18 -0.40
N ARG A 102 22.64 -1.07 -0.86
CA ARG A 102 21.80 -1.60 -1.93
C ARG A 102 20.93 -2.70 -1.36
N SER A 103 19.74 -2.81 -1.90
CA SER A 103 18.77 -3.82 -1.54
C SER A 103 18.09 -4.33 -2.78
N GLY A 104 17.90 -5.66 -2.84
CA GLY A 104 17.38 -6.37 -4.00
C GLY A 104 18.47 -6.71 -5.03
N ASP A 105 18.33 -7.87 -5.66
CA ASP A 105 19.21 -8.38 -6.74
C ASP A 105 19.26 -7.46 -7.97
N GLU A 106 18.30 -6.54 -8.11
CA GLU A 106 18.08 -5.72 -9.31
C GLU A 106 18.62 -4.28 -9.18
N ALA A 107 19.23 -3.90 -8.06
CA ALA A 107 19.79 -2.56 -7.88
C ALA A 107 21.07 -2.36 -8.72
N PRO A 108 21.10 -1.47 -9.73
CA PRO A 108 22.28 -1.21 -10.53
C PRO A 108 23.44 -0.66 -9.68
N VAL A 109 24.67 -0.98 -10.07
CA VAL A 109 25.89 -0.34 -9.54
C VAL A 109 25.77 1.20 -9.65
N ALA A 110 26.14 1.93 -8.61
CA ALA A 110 25.90 3.38 -8.46
C ALA A 110 26.39 4.25 -9.65
N GLU A 111 27.34 3.77 -10.43
CA GLU A 111 27.83 4.43 -11.64
C GLU A 111 26.88 4.27 -12.85
N ALA A 112 26.16 3.14 -12.92
CA ALA A 112 25.14 2.84 -13.94
C ALA A 112 23.77 3.47 -13.61
N ALA A 113 23.54 3.87 -12.36
CA ALA A 113 22.29 4.51 -11.91
C ALA A 113 22.01 5.89 -12.55
N ARG A 114 22.97 6.47 -13.28
CA ARG A 114 22.74 7.69 -14.07
C ARG A 114 22.04 7.41 -15.41
N GLY A 115 21.85 6.13 -15.77
CA GLY A 115 21.21 5.69 -17.01
C GLY A 115 19.94 4.87 -16.77
N THR A 116 18.80 5.50 -17.07
CA THR A 116 17.57 4.90 -17.64
C THR A 116 16.65 3.93 -16.86
N ASP A 117 17.02 3.32 -15.73
CA ASP A 117 16.10 2.40 -15.00
C ASP A 117 15.61 2.89 -13.61
N ALA A 118 15.96 4.12 -13.21
CA ALA A 118 15.42 4.72 -12.00
C ALA A 118 13.94 5.11 -12.19
N VAL A 119 13.06 4.55 -11.38
CA VAL A 119 11.60 4.83 -11.42
C VAL A 119 11.25 6.02 -10.54
N ALA A 120 11.93 6.16 -9.40
CA ALA A 120 11.69 7.22 -8.44
C ALA A 120 13.00 7.61 -7.73
N VAL A 121 13.15 8.91 -7.45
CA VAL A 121 14.27 9.48 -6.70
C VAL A 121 13.71 10.46 -5.67
N ALA A 122 14.15 10.34 -4.43
CA ALA A 122 13.80 11.25 -3.35
C ALA A 122 15.07 11.68 -2.60
N GLU A 123 15.10 12.93 -2.17
CA GLU A 123 16.23 13.54 -1.46
C GLU A 123 15.71 14.33 -0.25
N ARG A 124 16.39 14.20 0.89
CA ARG A 124 16.06 14.93 2.12
C ARG A 124 17.32 15.50 2.79
N PRO A 125 17.30 16.77 3.20
CA PRO A 125 18.39 17.33 3.98
C PRO A 125 18.36 16.77 5.40
N VAL A 126 19.49 16.26 5.88
CA VAL A 126 19.64 15.64 7.20
C VAL A 126 20.90 16.15 7.89
N THR A 127 20.98 15.97 9.20
CA THR A 127 22.23 16.15 9.95
C THR A 127 22.89 14.79 10.10
N VAL A 128 24.13 14.66 9.65
CA VAL A 128 24.89 13.41 9.61
C VAL A 128 26.05 13.49 10.60
N SER A 129 26.23 12.43 11.39
CA SER A 129 27.41 12.24 12.22
C SER A 129 28.51 11.62 11.36
N VAL A 130 29.52 12.40 10.99
CA VAL A 130 30.66 11.91 10.19
C VAL A 130 31.79 11.38 11.06
N GLU A 131 31.94 11.93 12.26
CA GLU A 131 32.89 11.45 13.28
C GLU A 131 32.23 11.59 14.67
N PRO A 132 32.71 10.88 15.70
CA PRO A 132 32.21 11.04 17.06
C PRO A 132 32.23 12.51 17.50
N GLY A 133 31.05 13.10 17.72
CA GLY A 133 30.88 14.50 18.13
C GLY A 133 30.94 15.52 16.99
N ARG A 134 31.06 15.08 15.73
CA ARG A 134 31.09 15.94 14.55
C ARG A 134 29.84 15.71 13.69
N ASN A 135 28.90 16.64 13.83
CA ASN A 135 27.64 16.64 13.10
C ASN A 135 27.67 17.72 12.02
N ILE A 136 27.36 17.34 10.79
CA ILE A 136 27.32 18.28 9.66
C ILE A 136 26.04 18.09 8.86
N ARG A 137 25.71 19.09 8.05
CA ARG A 137 24.58 18.97 7.12
C ARG A 137 24.96 18.05 5.97
N GLY A 138 24.10 17.08 5.70
CA GLY A 138 24.20 16.17 4.56
C GLY A 138 22.86 16.00 3.85
N THR A 139 22.85 15.07 2.91
CA THR A 139 21.67 14.69 2.13
C THR A 139 21.48 13.19 2.23
N LEU A 140 20.27 12.76 2.54
CA LEU A 140 19.83 11.38 2.43
C LEU A 140 19.04 11.24 1.13
N ARG A 141 19.45 10.31 0.28
CA ARG A 141 18.90 10.09 -1.05
C ARG A 141 18.49 8.65 -1.23
N ALA A 142 17.29 8.41 -1.74
CA ALA A 142 16.82 7.08 -2.14
C ALA A 142 16.54 7.07 -3.63
N VAL A 143 16.96 5.99 -4.29
CA VAL A 143 16.67 5.70 -5.68
C VAL A 143 16.03 4.33 -5.74
N VAL A 144 14.84 4.24 -6.33
CA VAL A 144 14.10 2.99 -6.53
C VAL A 144 14.13 2.63 -8.01
N TYR A 145 14.42 1.37 -8.30
CA TYR A 145 14.49 0.80 -9.65
C TYR A 145 13.27 -0.07 -9.92
N ARG A 146 12.96 -0.30 -11.19
CA ARG A 146 11.89 -1.20 -11.62
C ARG A 146 12.39 -2.63 -11.64
#